data_AF-A0A4Q9LRH8-F1
#
_entry.id   AF-A0A4Q9LRH8-F1
#
_cell.length_a   1.000
_cell.length_b   1.000
_cell.length_c   1.000
_cell.angle_alpha   90.00
_cell.angle_beta   90.00
_cell.angle_gamma   90.00
#
_symmetry.space_group_name_H-M   'P 1'
#
loop_
_entity.id
_entity.type
_entity.pdbx_description
1 polymer ?
#
loop_
_entity_poly.entity_id
_entity_poly.type
_entity_poly.pdbx_seq_one_letter_code
_entity_poly.pdbx_strand_id
1 'polypeptide(L)'
;MKDIFPKIKDLSAIFDSSLIINSSKYPSPKKRLKLCFIAVAGINKIEMFIITVKIRIEQNLYEGYDCSSFCYIIYSAMLTINKRYVVYGKVVGASNPRSVFVEYLKPFDSRELCYKIL
;
A
#
# COMPACT_ATOMS: atom_id res chain seq x y z
N MET A 1 -2.20 37.30 -33.68
CA MET A 1 -1.82 35.88 -33.61
C MET A 1 -2.38 35.31 -32.32
N LYS A 2 -3.18 34.24 -32.41
CA LYS A 2 -3.75 33.54 -31.27
C LYS A 2 -2.71 32.54 -30.76
N ASP A 3 -2.28 32.67 -29.51
CA ASP A 3 -1.48 31.65 -28.86
C ASP A 3 -2.36 30.43 -28.59
N ILE A 4 -2.11 29.38 -29.36
CA ILE A 4 -2.74 28.06 -29.26
C ILE A 4 -1.92 27.27 -28.24
N PHE A 5 -2.12 27.54 -26.96
CA PHE A 5 -1.77 26.59 -25.91
C PHE A 5 -2.88 26.61 -24.87
N PRO A 6 -3.59 25.49 -24.61
CA PRO A 6 -4.50 25.45 -23.49
C PRO A 6 -3.69 25.75 -22.23
N LYS A 7 -4.08 26.80 -21.49
CA LYS A 7 -3.63 27.03 -20.12
C LYS A 7 -3.92 25.76 -19.34
N ILE A 8 -2.89 24.95 -19.13
CA ILE A 8 -2.93 23.80 -18.25
C ILE A 8 -3.20 24.37 -16.85
N LYS A 9 -4.48 24.34 -16.45
CA LYS A 9 -4.89 24.61 -15.08
C LYS A 9 -4.23 23.55 -14.21
N ASP A 10 -3.28 24.00 -13.40
CA ASP A 10 -2.83 23.35 -12.18
C ASP A 10 -2.55 21.84 -12.33
N LEU A 11 -1.36 21.51 -12.86
CA LEU A 11 -0.73 20.20 -12.68
C LEU A 11 -0.17 20.09 -11.25
N SER A 12 -0.95 20.51 -10.24
CA SER A 12 -0.64 20.27 -8.83
C SER A 12 -0.79 18.78 -8.58
N ALA A 13 0.25 18.07 -9.01
CA ALA A 13 0.78 16.86 -8.44
C ALA A 13 -0.30 15.88 -7.97
N ILE A 14 -0.72 15.07 -8.93
CA ILE A 14 -1.22 13.71 -8.79
C ILE A 14 -0.14 12.87 -8.06
N PHE A 15 0.16 13.21 -6.80
CA PHE A 15 0.67 12.26 -5.84
C PHE A 15 -0.55 11.69 -5.15
N ASP A 16 -1.23 10.80 -5.86
CA ASP A 16 -2.23 9.91 -5.29
C ASP A 16 -1.55 9.13 -4.15
N SER A 17 -1.66 9.64 -2.93
CA SER A 17 -1.15 9.02 -1.70
C SER A 17 -1.84 7.68 -1.39
N SER A 18 -2.81 7.30 -2.21
CA SER A 18 -3.51 6.02 -2.16
C SER A 18 -4.15 5.70 -3.51
N LEU A 19 -4.02 4.47 -3.98
CA LEU A 19 -4.74 4.00 -5.16
C LEU A 19 -6.18 3.60 -4.77
N ILE A 20 -7.18 4.26 -5.36
CA ILE A 20 -8.59 3.93 -5.22
C ILE A 20 -9.08 3.32 -6.53
N ILE A 21 -9.45 2.04 -6.52
CA ILE A 21 -9.96 1.36 -7.72
C ILE A 21 -11.50 1.29 -7.64
N ASN A 22 -12.18 1.85 -8.63
CA ASN A 22 -13.65 1.91 -8.71
C ASN A 22 -14.17 0.97 -9.81
N SER A 23 -15.06 0.03 -9.49
CA SER A 23 -15.82 -0.74 -10.50
C SER A 23 -16.88 0.14 -11.17
N SER A 24 -16.99 0.07 -12.49
CA SER A 24 -17.86 0.90 -13.33
C SER A 24 -19.15 0.23 -13.81
N LYS A 25 -19.43 -1.03 -13.42
CA LYS A 25 -20.47 -1.85 -14.09
C LYS A 25 -21.72 -2.26 -13.28
N TYR A 26 -21.90 -1.89 -12.01
CA TYR A 26 -23.06 -2.37 -11.23
C TYR A 26 -23.78 -1.30 -10.38
N PRO A 27 -25.13 -1.38 -10.23
CA PRO A 27 -25.97 -0.39 -9.55
C PRO A 27 -26.02 -0.51 -8.00
N SER A 28 -25.19 -1.36 -7.39
CA SER A 28 -25.16 -1.61 -5.93
C SER A 28 -23.97 -0.89 -5.26
N PRO A 29 -23.96 -0.75 -3.91
CA PRO A 29 -22.92 -0.03 -3.18
C PRO A 29 -21.52 -0.59 -3.51
N LYS A 30 -20.65 0.29 -4.04
CA LYS A 30 -19.32 -0.08 -4.52
C LYS A 30 -18.41 -0.46 -3.38
N LYS A 31 -17.85 -1.68 -3.40
CA LYS A 31 -16.68 -2.02 -2.57
C LYS A 31 -15.50 -1.19 -3.07
N ARG A 32 -14.96 -0.31 -2.21
CA ARG A 32 -13.78 0.51 -2.52
C ARG A 32 -12.56 -0.15 -1.89
N LEU A 33 -11.61 -0.55 -2.73
CA LEU A 33 -10.29 -0.96 -2.26
C LEU A 33 -9.42 0.29 -2.15
N LYS A 34 -8.90 0.58 -0.96
CA LYS A 34 -7.93 1.66 -0.73
C LYS A 34 -6.58 1.04 -0.36
N LEU A 35 -5.61 1.15 -1.27
CA LEU A 35 -4.22 0.80 -1.03
C LEU A 35 -3.46 2.04 -0.58
N CYS A 36 -2.67 1.93 0.48
CA CYS A 36 -1.77 2.98 0.92
C CYS A 36 -0.31 2.60 0.64
N PHE A 37 0.53 3.62 0.51
CA PHE A 37 1.98 3.47 0.36
C PHE A 37 2.67 3.86 1.66
N ILE A 38 3.67 3.08 2.07
CA ILE A 38 4.36 3.24 3.35
C ILE A 38 4.98 4.63 3.48
N ALA A 39 5.52 5.19 2.40
CA ALA A 39 6.17 6.51 2.39
C ALA A 39 5.25 7.66 2.83
N VAL A 40 3.94 7.53 2.57
CA VAL A 40 2.93 8.58 2.82
C VAL A 40 1.87 8.15 3.84
N ALA A 41 1.95 6.92 4.34
CA ALA A 41 1.03 6.38 5.31
C ALA A 41 0.96 7.25 6.57
N GLY A 42 -0.24 7.37 7.13
CA GLY A 42 -0.45 8.05 8.40
C GLY A 42 0.06 7.22 9.57
N ILE A 43 0.73 7.85 10.53
CA ILE A 43 1.20 7.18 11.74
C ILE A 43 0.01 6.67 12.56
N ASN A 44 0.11 5.45 13.08
CA ASN A 44 -0.88 4.78 13.93
C ASN A 44 -2.28 4.57 13.32
N LYS A 45 -2.42 4.66 11.99
CA LYS A 45 -3.67 4.37 11.28
C LYS A 45 -3.63 2.98 10.66
N ILE A 46 -4.71 2.21 10.79
CA ILE A 46 -4.85 0.93 10.10
C ILE A 46 -5.08 1.22 8.62
N GLU A 47 -4.12 0.83 7.79
CA GLU A 47 -4.21 0.93 6.34
C GLU A 47 -3.81 -0.40 5.70
N MET A 48 -4.15 -0.54 4.42
CA MET A 48 -3.84 -1.73 3.65
C MET A 48 -2.65 -1.45 2.73
N PHE A 49 -1.64 -2.32 2.78
CA PHE A 49 -0.41 -2.25 2.02
C PHE A 49 -0.20 -3.53 1.21
N ILE A 50 0.60 -3.45 0.15
CA ILE A 50 1.17 -4.62 -0.51
C ILE A 50 2.66 -4.59 -0.25
N ILE A 51 3.14 -5.49 0.60
CA ILE A 51 4.52 -5.49 1.09
C ILE A 51 5.22 -6.77 0.62
N THR A 52 6.43 -6.61 0.09
CA THR A 52 7.36 -7.71 -0.21
C THR A 52 8.29 -7.93 0.97
N VAL A 53 8.37 -9.15 1.48
CA VAL A 53 9.30 -9.53 2.56
C VAL A 53 10.65 -9.88 1.94
N LYS A 54 11.73 -9.27 2.43
CA LYS A 54 13.08 -9.39 1.84
C LYS A 54 14.04 -10.17 2.71
N ILE A 55 14.13 -9.86 4.01
CA ILE A 55 15.06 -10.52 4.95
C ILE A 55 14.37 -10.68 6.30
N ARG A 56 14.64 -11.78 7.01
CA ARG A 56 14.30 -11.91 8.43
C ARG A 56 15.48 -11.40 9.25
N ILE A 57 15.24 -10.40 10.09
CA ILE A 57 16.27 -9.82 10.97
C ILE A 57 16.29 -10.63 12.27
N GLU A 58 15.12 -10.77 12.91
CA GLU A 58 14.94 -11.48 14.18
C GLU A 58 13.61 -12.25 14.19
N GLN A 59 13.24 -12.83 15.35
CA GLN A 59 12.10 -13.75 15.45
C GLN A 59 10.79 -13.13 14.94
N ASN A 60 10.55 -11.84 15.18
CA ASN A 60 9.32 -11.12 14.82
C ASN A 60 9.57 -9.86 13.97
N LEU A 61 10.78 -9.70 13.43
CA LEU A 61 11.21 -8.50 12.73
C LEU A 61 11.79 -8.86 11.36
N TYR A 62 11.27 -8.21 10.33
CA TYR A 62 11.66 -8.43 8.95
C TYR A 62 11.97 -7.11 8.26
N GLU A 63 12.89 -7.13 7.30
CA GLU A 63 13.02 -6.06 6.31
C GLU A 63 12.08 -6.37 5.15
N GLY A 64 11.37 -5.36 4.68
CA GLY A 64 10.54 -5.45 3.49
C GLY A 64 10.40 -4.11 2.79
N TYR A 65 9.59 -4.10 1.74
CA TYR A 65 9.35 -2.89 0.96
C TYR A 65 8.02 -2.97 0.23
N ASP A 66 7.41 -1.82 0.00
CA ASP A 66 6.41 -1.64 -1.04
C ASP A 66 7.05 -0.91 -2.24
N CYS A 67 6.25 -0.51 -3.24
CA CYS A 67 6.78 0.22 -4.39
C CYS A 67 7.27 1.65 -4.06
N SER A 68 7.04 2.15 -2.85
CA SER A 68 7.37 3.52 -2.43
C SER A 68 8.62 3.60 -1.54
N SER A 69 8.82 2.64 -0.63
CA SER A 69 9.88 2.71 0.38
C SER A 69 10.21 1.37 1.04
N PHE A 70 11.42 1.28 1.60
CA PHE A 70 11.80 0.22 2.54
C PHE A 70 11.14 0.43 3.91
N CYS A 71 10.87 -0.68 4.60
CA CYS A 71 10.25 -0.71 5.91
C CYS A 71 10.74 -1.87 6.76
N TYR A 72 10.55 -1.75 8.07
CA TYR A 72 10.57 -2.90 8.97
C TYR A 72 9.15 -3.43 9.14
N ILE A 73 8.99 -4.75 9.11
CA ILE A 73 7.72 -5.44 9.32
C ILE A 73 7.80 -6.14 10.68
N ILE A 74 6.88 -5.79 11.58
CA ILE A 74 6.75 -6.40 12.90
C ILE A 74 5.57 -7.36 12.87
N TYR A 75 5.82 -8.65 12.97
CA TYR A 75 4.79 -9.69 12.93
C TYR A 75 5.24 -10.95 13.69
N SER A 76 4.34 -11.55 14.45
CA SER A 76 4.66 -12.65 15.38
C SER A 76 4.85 -14.01 14.71
N ALA A 77 4.28 -14.23 13.52
CA ALA A 77 4.38 -15.49 12.81
C ALA A 77 5.41 -15.46 11.68
N MET A 78 5.90 -16.64 11.31
CA MET A 78 6.95 -16.77 10.30
C MET A 78 6.45 -16.35 8.91
N LEU A 79 7.11 -15.36 8.32
CA LEU A 79 6.88 -14.94 6.94
C LEU A 79 7.86 -15.62 5.98
N THR A 80 7.38 -15.89 4.77
CA THR A 80 8.21 -16.41 3.69
C THR A 80 8.94 -15.27 2.99
N ILE A 81 10.27 -15.40 2.89
CA ILE A 81 11.12 -14.44 2.18
C ILE A 81 10.82 -14.44 0.68
N ASN A 82 10.97 -13.29 0.03
CA ASN A 82 10.69 -13.03 -1.38
C ASN A 82 9.22 -13.28 -1.78
N LYS A 83 8.30 -13.21 -0.80
CA LYS A 83 6.86 -13.26 -1.04
C LYS A 83 6.22 -11.91 -0.75
N ARG A 84 5.11 -11.67 -1.47
CA ARG A 84 4.27 -10.49 -1.32
C ARG A 84 3.05 -10.83 -0.48
N TYR A 85 2.65 -9.90 0.36
CA TYR A 85 1.50 -10.02 1.23
C TYR A 85 0.61 -8.79 1.09
N VAL A 86 -0.70 -9.01 1.14
CA VAL A 86 -1.64 -7.94 1.49
C VAL A 86 -1.60 -7.81 3.01
N VAL A 87 -1.16 -6.66 3.48
CA VAL A 87 -0.94 -6.37 4.91
C VAL A 87 -1.96 -5.32 5.34
N TYR A 88 -2.69 -5.61 6.41
CA TYR A 88 -3.47 -4.65 7.16
C TYR A 88 -2.71 -4.35 8.45
N GLY A 89 -2.24 -3.12 8.57
CA GLY A 89 -1.34 -2.77 9.66
C GLY A 89 -1.26 -1.28 9.88
N LYS A 90 -0.45 -0.90 10.87
CA LYS A 90 -0.20 0.49 11.25
C LYS A 90 1.26 0.80 11.01
N VAL A 91 1.52 1.93 10.36
CA VAL A 91 2.86 2.51 10.40
C VAL A 91 3.11 3.12 11.78
N VAL A 92 4.19 2.70 12.43
CA VAL A 92 4.61 3.17 13.75
C VAL A 92 5.98 3.86 13.63
N GLY A 93 6.13 4.97 14.36
CA GLY A 93 7.32 5.81 14.30
C GLY A 93 7.36 6.72 13.07
N ALA A 94 8.07 7.85 13.20
CA ALA A 94 8.28 8.82 12.12
C ALA A 94 9.65 8.64 11.42
N SER A 95 10.50 7.77 11.95
CA SER A 95 11.84 7.48 11.45
C SER A 95 11.81 6.66 10.16
N ASN A 96 12.79 6.89 9.28
CA ASN A 96 13.03 6.12 8.07
C ASN A 96 14.20 5.15 8.29
N PRO A 97 14.09 3.86 7.92
CA PRO A 97 12.90 3.21 7.36
C PRO A 97 11.78 3.09 8.40
N ARG A 98 10.52 3.25 7.93
CA ARG A 98 9.33 3.20 8.79
C ARG A 98 9.05 1.77 9.25
N SER A 99 8.46 1.61 10.43
CA SER A 99 8.04 0.30 10.93
C SER A 99 6.56 0.07 10.68
N VAL A 100 6.17 -1.11 10.25
CA VAL A 100 4.78 -1.54 10.04
C VAL A 100 4.46 -2.61 11.07
N PHE A 101 3.58 -2.28 12.02
CA PHE A 101 2.98 -3.25 12.91
C PHE A 101 1.81 -3.94 12.20
N VAL A 102 1.94 -5.25 12.00
CA VAL A 102 0.96 -6.04 11.26
C VAL A 102 -0.14 -6.54 12.19
N GLU A 103 -1.39 -6.16 11.88
CA GLU A 103 -2.58 -6.67 12.57
C GLU A 103 -3.10 -7.94 11.88
N TYR A 104 -3.13 -7.92 10.55
CA TYR A 104 -3.54 -9.07 9.74
C TYR A 104 -2.80 -9.06 8.41
N LEU A 105 -2.47 -10.24 7.89
CA LEU A 105 -1.95 -10.38 6.54
C LEU A 105 -2.41 -11.65 5.86
N LYS A 106 -2.33 -11.63 4.53
CA LYS A 106 -2.53 -12.81 3.68
C LYS A 106 -1.60 -12.76 2.47
N PRO A 107 -1.26 -13.92 1.87
CA PRO A 107 -0.50 -13.94 0.62
C PRO A 107 -1.17 -13.07 -0.45
N PHE A 108 -0.36 -12.33 -1.19
CA PHE A 108 -0.85 -11.53 -2.31
C PHE A 108 -1.13 -12.42 -3.51
N ASP A 109 -2.38 -12.42 -3.96
CA ASP A 109 -2.82 -12.99 -5.24
C ASP A 109 -3.43 -11.87 -6.10
N SER A 110 -2.77 -11.54 -7.21
CA SER A 110 -3.25 -10.51 -8.13
C SER A 110 -4.56 -10.90 -8.81
N ARG A 111 -4.81 -12.20 -9.05
CA ARG A 111 -6.07 -12.66 -9.68
C ARG A 111 -7.22 -12.46 -8.71
N GLU A 112 -7.07 -12.92 -7.47
CA GLU A 112 -8.06 -12.72 -6.41
C GLU A 112 -8.37 -11.24 -6.20
N LEU A 113 -7.33 -10.39 -6.22
CA LEU A 113 -7.50 -8.94 -6.07
C LEU A 113 -8.30 -8.36 -7.24
N CYS A 114 -7.96 -8.71 -8.48
CA CYS A 114 -8.69 -8.28 -9.67
C CYS A 114 -10.16 -8.74 -9.61
N TYR A 115 -10.45 -9.99 -9.24
CA TYR A 115 -11.82 -10.48 -9.11
C TYR A 115 -12.63 -9.78 -8.01
N LYS A 116 -11.99 -9.31 -6.93
CA LYS A 116 -12.67 -8.56 -5.88
C LYS A 116 -13.02 -7.14 -6.28
N ILE A 117 -12.33 -6.61 -7.29
CA ILE A 117 -12.46 -5.24 -7.77
C ILE A 117 -13.35 -5.16 -9.00
N LEU A 118 -13.21 -6.09 -9.95
CA LEU A 118 -13.92 -6.13 -11.23
C LEU A 118 -15.31 -6.73 -11.08
#